data_AF-A0A969MPS6-F1
#
_entry.id   AF-A0A969MPS6-F1
#
_cell.length_a   1.000
_cell.length_b   1.000
_cell.length_c   1.000
_cell.angle_alpha   90.00
_cell.angle_beta   90.00
_cell.angle_gamma   90.00
#
_symmetry.space_group_name_H-M   'P 1'
#
loop_
_entity.id
_entity.type
_entity.pdbx_description
1 polymer ?
#
loop_
_entity_poly.entity_id
_entity_poly.type
_entity_poly.pdbx_seq_one_letter_code
_entity_poly.pdbx_strand_id
1 'polypeptide(L)'
;MSKIKVTYIDHMGTDLTVVRSARISFAKSSEILTEKDEKLIKYLAEHSHFTPFEHCQLTCIIEAPMPIRMHIMRHRTGKFNELSRRYTSADIEFYIPPIDDMRIQSKNNKQASEGTLDSLVAKNIHAEFDIHYQQMF
;
A
#
# COMPACT_ATOMS: atom_id res chain seq x y z
N MET A 1 -9.71 11.14 -13.80
CA MET A 1 -8.31 11.02 -13.33
C MET A 1 -8.27 9.92 -12.30
N SER A 2 -7.69 8.76 -12.64
CA SER A 2 -7.69 7.60 -11.75
C SER A 2 -6.85 7.92 -10.52
N LYS A 3 -7.52 8.14 -9.39
CA LYS A 3 -6.85 8.36 -8.11
C LYS A 3 -6.41 7.00 -7.59
N ILE A 4 -5.15 6.89 -7.18
CA ILE A 4 -4.69 5.73 -6.42
C ILE A 4 -5.61 5.62 -5.19
N LYS A 5 -6.28 4.48 -5.04
CA LYS A 5 -7.32 4.32 -4.02
C LYS A 5 -7.16 2.99 -3.30
N VAL A 6 -7.35 3.03 -2.00
CA VAL A 6 -7.39 1.85 -1.14
C VAL A 6 -8.75 1.81 -0.47
N THR A 7 -9.47 0.73 -0.66
CA THR A 7 -10.78 0.51 -0.06
C THR A 7 -10.67 -0.61 0.96
N TYR A 8 -10.97 -0.30 2.22
CA TYR A 8 -11.09 -1.30 3.28
C TYR A 8 -12.24 -2.26 2.96
N ILE A 9 -12.00 -3.57 3.12
CA ILE A 9 -13.03 -4.60 2.95
C ILE A 9 -13.33 -5.25 4.30
N ASP A 10 -12.30 -5.82 4.93
CA ASP A 10 -12.47 -6.54 6.19
C ASP A 10 -11.13 -6.63 6.94
N HIS A 11 -11.18 -6.93 8.24
CA HIS A 11 -10.01 -7.32 9.02
C HIS A 11 -10.36 -8.44 10.02
N MET A 12 -9.37 -9.28 10.29
CA MET A 12 -9.45 -10.29 11.34
C MET A 12 -8.54 -9.90 12.50
N GLY A 13 -9.07 -10.00 13.71
CA GLY A 13 -8.34 -9.77 14.95
C GLY A 13 -8.43 -8.34 15.45
N THR A 14 -8.07 -8.15 16.71
CA THR A 14 -8.05 -6.86 17.41
C THR A 14 -6.77 -6.77 18.24
N ASP A 15 -6.54 -5.66 18.94
CA ASP A 15 -5.47 -5.54 19.93
C ASP A 15 -5.49 -6.69 20.95
N LEU A 16 -6.70 -7.15 21.32
CA LEU A 16 -6.87 -8.27 22.22
C LEU A 16 -6.38 -9.60 21.61
N THR A 17 -6.46 -9.76 20.29
CA THR A 17 -5.91 -10.92 19.58
C THR A 17 -4.39 -10.99 19.74
N VAL A 18 -3.70 -9.85 19.57
CA VAL A 18 -2.25 -9.74 19.76
C VAL A 18 -1.88 -10.12 21.20
N VAL A 19 -2.59 -9.56 22.17
CA VAL A 19 -2.37 -9.80 23.60
C VAL A 19 -2.59 -11.27 23.98
N ARG A 20 -3.69 -11.88 23.52
CA ARG A 20 -4.00 -13.28 23.76
C ARG A 20 -2.93 -14.20 23.15
N SER A 21 -2.51 -13.92 21.91
CA SER A 21 -1.43 -14.66 21.26
C SER A 21 -0.11 -14.54 22.04
N ALA A 22 0.26 -13.35 22.51
CA ALA A 22 1.49 -13.20 23.30
C ALA A 22 1.43 -13.91 24.67
N ARG A 23 0.28 -13.85 25.35
CA ARG A 23 0.11 -14.39 26.71
C ARG A 23 0.00 -15.92 26.77
N ILE A 24 -0.31 -16.59 25.65
CA ILE A 24 -0.36 -18.06 25.60
C ILE A 24 0.99 -18.70 25.97
N SER A 25 2.10 -18.00 25.71
CA SER A 25 3.46 -18.40 26.09
C SER A 25 3.63 -18.54 27.61
N PHE A 26 2.74 -17.94 28.40
CA PHE A 26 2.71 -18.03 29.86
C PHE A 26 1.45 -18.75 30.38
N ALA A 27 0.73 -19.47 29.51
CA ALA A 27 -0.56 -20.11 29.80
C ALA A 27 -1.61 -19.14 30.41
N LYS A 28 -1.60 -17.88 29.96
CA LYS A 28 -2.53 -16.82 30.38
C LYS A 28 -3.36 -16.33 29.21
N SER A 29 -4.54 -15.79 29.50
CA SER A 29 -5.41 -15.12 28.52
C SER A 29 -5.94 -13.81 29.11
N SER A 30 -6.32 -12.88 28.23
CA SER A 30 -7.03 -11.65 28.59
C SER A 30 -8.43 -11.69 27.97
N GLU A 31 -9.46 -11.42 28.77
CA GLU A 31 -10.85 -11.35 28.29
C GLU A 31 -11.22 -9.96 27.79
N ILE A 32 -10.67 -8.93 28.42
CA ILE A 32 -10.91 -7.53 28.14
C ILE A 32 -9.54 -6.84 28.02
N LEU A 33 -9.45 -5.85 27.14
CA LEU A 33 -8.23 -5.05 26.99
C LEU A 33 -8.06 -4.13 28.21
N THR A 34 -6.89 -4.18 28.84
CA THR A 34 -6.53 -3.34 29.99
C THR A 34 -5.35 -2.43 29.67
N GLU A 35 -5.12 -1.38 30.47
CA GLU A 35 -3.92 -0.52 30.32
C GLU A 35 -2.60 -1.31 30.38
N LYS A 36 -2.57 -2.44 31.12
CA LYS A 36 -1.40 -3.33 31.15
C LYS A 36 -1.19 -4.05 29.82
N ASP A 37 -2.27 -4.33 29.09
CA ASP A 37 -2.21 -4.98 27.79
C ASP A 37 -1.76 -4.01 26.69
N GLU A 38 -2.16 -2.74 26.76
CA GLU A 38 -1.63 -1.69 25.87
C GLU A 38 -0.12 -1.53 26.05
N LYS A 39 0.36 -1.52 27.30
CA LYS A 39 1.80 -1.51 27.61
C LYS A 39 2.50 -2.75 27.06
N LEU A 40 1.85 -3.91 27.09
CA LEU A 40 2.39 -5.14 26.51
C LEU A 40 2.50 -5.03 24.98
N ILE A 41 1.48 -4.57 24.28
CA ILE A 41 1.52 -4.38 22.81
C ILE A 41 2.69 -3.46 22.43
N LYS A 42 2.82 -2.32 23.13
CA LYS A 42 3.93 -1.39 22.91
C LYS A 42 5.29 -2.05 23.16
N TYR A 43 5.42 -2.78 24.27
CA TYR A 43 6.65 -3.52 24.59
C TYR A 43 7.03 -4.52 23.50
N LEU A 44 6.06 -5.30 22.98
CA LEU A 44 6.29 -6.28 21.92
C LEU A 44 6.80 -5.60 20.63
N ALA A 45 6.19 -4.48 20.23
CA ALA A 45 6.60 -3.73 19.05
C ALA A 45 8.01 -3.13 19.20
N GLU A 46 8.32 -2.53 20.36
CA GLU A 46 9.64 -1.95 20.65
C GLU A 46 10.77 -2.99 20.63
N HIS A 47 10.47 -4.22 21.05
CA HIS A 47 11.44 -5.32 21.10
C HIS A 47 11.38 -6.21 19.85
N SER A 48 10.68 -5.78 18.79
CA SER A 48 10.55 -6.51 17.52
C SER A 48 9.98 -7.93 17.65
N HIS A 49 9.17 -8.19 18.69
CA HIS A 49 8.49 -9.47 18.85
C HIS A 49 7.19 -9.47 18.04
N PHE A 50 7.31 -9.69 16.73
CA PHE A 50 6.19 -9.51 15.79
C PHE A 50 5.28 -10.73 15.59
N THR A 51 5.65 -11.92 16.05
CA THR A 51 4.82 -13.13 15.86
C THR A 51 3.40 -13.01 16.43
N PRO A 52 3.14 -12.31 17.56
CA PRO A 52 1.76 -12.11 18.02
C PRO A 52 0.92 -11.23 17.08
N PHE A 53 1.56 -10.35 16.29
CA PHE A 53 0.89 -9.47 15.33
C PHE A 53 0.50 -10.19 14.03
N GLU A 54 1.11 -11.34 13.72
CA GLU A 54 0.77 -12.16 12.54
C GLU A 54 -0.63 -12.79 12.63
N HIS A 55 -1.25 -12.78 13.82
CA HIS A 55 -2.63 -13.22 14.04
C HIS A 55 -3.68 -12.18 13.61
N CYS A 56 -3.25 -10.97 13.25
CA CYS A 56 -4.11 -9.94 12.68
C CYS A 56 -3.97 -9.90 11.16
N GLN A 57 -5.09 -9.74 10.44
CA GLN A 57 -5.12 -9.72 8.98
C GLN A 57 -5.97 -8.56 8.47
N LEU A 58 -5.59 -7.96 7.34
CA LEU A 58 -6.32 -6.91 6.66
C LEU A 58 -6.61 -7.32 5.21
N THR A 59 -7.85 -7.15 4.79
CA THR A 59 -8.27 -7.31 3.40
C THR A 59 -8.68 -5.95 2.84
N CYS A 60 -8.09 -5.56 1.71
CA CYS A 60 -8.41 -4.32 1.03
C CYS A 60 -8.39 -4.50 -0.49
N ILE A 61 -9.13 -3.65 -1.20
CA ILE A 61 -9.02 -3.46 -2.64
C ILE A 61 -8.07 -2.31 -2.88
N ILE A 62 -7.06 -2.54 -3.71
CA ILE A 62 -6.10 -1.51 -4.13
C ILE A 62 -6.30 -1.24 -5.62
N GLU A 63 -6.70 -0.02 -5.93
CA GLU A 63 -6.80 0.51 -7.28
C GLU A 63 -5.54 1.34 -7.53
N ALA A 64 -4.61 0.81 -8.33
CA ALA A 64 -3.31 1.44 -8.56
C ALA A 64 -2.83 1.25 -10.01
N PRO A 65 -2.03 2.19 -10.53
CA PRO A 65 -1.35 2.07 -11.81
C PRO A 65 -0.46 0.83 -11.87
N MET A 66 -0.32 0.22 -13.05
CA MET A 66 0.49 -0.98 -13.26
C MET A 66 1.92 -0.87 -12.67
N PRO A 67 2.66 0.24 -12.83
CA PRO A 67 4.00 0.38 -12.22
C PRO A 67 3.98 0.33 -10.69
N ILE A 68 2.96 0.91 -10.04
CA ILE A 68 2.82 0.91 -8.58
C ILE A 68 2.40 -0.47 -8.09
N ARG A 69 1.48 -1.12 -8.80
CA ARG A 69 1.07 -2.50 -8.57
C ARG A 69 2.28 -3.45 -8.59
N MET A 70 3.25 -3.23 -9.47
CA MET A 70 4.49 -4.03 -9.49
C MET A 70 5.30 -3.90 -8.19
N HIS A 71 5.37 -2.72 -7.59
CA HIS A 71 6.04 -2.54 -6.29
C HIS A 71 5.31 -3.25 -5.16
N ILE A 72 3.97 -3.14 -5.12
CA ILE A 72 3.14 -3.80 -4.11
C ILE A 72 3.34 -5.33 -4.16
N MET A 73 3.35 -5.92 -5.35
CA MET A 73 3.49 -7.37 -5.50
C MET A 73 4.88 -7.92 -5.15
N ARG A 74 5.86 -7.07 -4.82
CA ARG A 74 7.15 -7.52 -4.26
C ARG A 74 7.03 -8.02 -2.82
N HIS A 75 5.96 -7.63 -2.11
CA HIS A 75 5.71 -8.05 -0.73
C HIS A 75 5.14 -9.48 -0.68
N ARG A 76 6.04 -10.47 -0.76
CA ARG A 76 5.73 -11.91 -0.87
C ARG A 76 4.90 -12.49 0.29
N THR A 77 4.82 -11.81 1.42
CA THR A 77 4.02 -12.24 2.58
C THR A 77 2.53 -11.97 2.38
N GLY A 78 2.16 -11.01 1.52
CA GLY A 78 0.78 -10.70 1.18
C GLY A 78 0.11 -11.78 0.32
N LYS A 79 -1.22 -11.79 0.34
CA LYS A 79 -2.05 -12.64 -0.54
C LYS A 79 -2.73 -11.74 -1.55
N PHE A 80 -2.56 -12.03 -2.84
CA PHE A 80 -3.03 -11.16 -3.92
C PHE A 80 -3.92 -11.93 -4.88
N ASN A 81 -5.03 -11.30 -5.26
CA ASN A 81 -5.79 -11.59 -6.47
C ASN A 81 -5.90 -10.27 -7.25
N GLU A 82 -5.86 -10.36 -8.57
CA GLU A 82 -5.87 -9.18 -9.45
C GLU A 82 -6.89 -9.36 -10.57
N LEU A 83 -7.51 -8.26 -10.98
CA LEU A 83 -8.34 -8.21 -12.17
C LEU A 83 -7.53 -8.66 -13.39
N SER A 84 -7.95 -9.75 -14.02
CA SER A 84 -7.23 -10.31 -15.16
C SER A 84 -7.74 -9.73 -16.48
N ARG A 85 -6.86 -8.97 -17.16
CA ARG A 85 -7.11 -8.45 -18.51
C ARG A 85 -7.16 -9.53 -19.61
N ARG A 86 -6.86 -10.79 -19.28
CA ARG A 86 -7.10 -11.93 -20.19
C ARG A 86 -8.58 -12.22 -20.40
N TYR A 87 -9.43 -11.81 -19.45
CA TYR A 87 -10.88 -12.09 -19.45
C TYR A 87 -11.72 -10.80 -19.48
N THR A 88 -11.14 -9.64 -19.19
CA THR A 88 -11.88 -8.36 -19.09
C THR A 88 -11.12 -7.24 -19.80
N SER A 89 -11.54 -6.93 -21.03
CA SER A 89 -10.87 -5.96 -21.91
C SER A 89 -11.56 -4.59 -21.99
N ALA A 90 -12.63 -4.37 -21.21
CA ALA A 90 -13.33 -3.09 -21.13
C ALA A 90 -12.72 -2.16 -20.07
N ASP A 91 -12.99 -0.86 -20.20
CA ASP A 91 -12.70 0.19 -19.21
C ASP A 91 -11.24 0.22 -18.74
N ILE A 92 -10.34 0.47 -19.70
CA ILE A 92 -8.93 0.68 -19.41
C ILE A 92 -8.74 2.16 -19.04
N GLU A 93 -8.42 2.40 -17.77
CA GLU A 93 -8.06 3.72 -17.29
C GLU A 93 -6.54 3.87 -17.24
N PHE A 94 -6.05 5.01 -17.73
CA PHE A 94 -4.65 5.39 -17.61
C PHE A 94 -4.45 6.35 -16.45
N TYR A 95 -3.34 6.13 -15.73
CA TYR A 95 -2.87 7.06 -14.72
C TYR A 95 -1.90 8.03 -15.34
N ILE A 96 -2.26 9.31 -15.30
CA ILE A 96 -1.38 10.41 -15.66
C ILE A 96 -1.11 11.17 -14.35
N PRO A 97 0.16 11.29 -13.92
CA PRO A 97 0.48 11.99 -12.68
C PRO A 97 0.06 13.47 -12.81
N PRO A 98 -0.52 14.07 -11.76
CA PRO A 98 -0.75 15.51 -11.73
C PRO A 98 0.54 16.28 -12.02
N ILE A 99 0.45 17.38 -12.76
CA ILE A 99 1.58 18.21 -13.17
C ILE A 99 2.42 18.63 -11.94
N ASP A 100 1.75 19.00 -10.85
CA ASP A 100 2.38 19.45 -9.61
C ASP A 100 3.10 18.33 -8.83
N ASP A 101 2.76 17.07 -9.12
CA ASP A 101 3.36 15.88 -8.50
C ASP A 101 4.57 15.35 -9.28
N MET A 102 4.89 15.93 -10.44
CA MET A 102 6.03 15.52 -11.25
C MET A 102 7.34 16.00 -10.64
N ARG A 103 8.31 15.09 -10.54
CA ARG A 103 9.58 15.33 -9.82
C ARG A 103 10.78 15.01 -10.69
N ILE A 104 11.90 15.65 -10.37
CA ILE A 104 13.17 15.44 -11.07
C ILE A 104 13.83 14.17 -10.53
N GLN A 105 14.51 13.42 -11.39
CA GLN A 105 15.33 12.28 -10.99
C GLN A 105 16.46 12.75 -10.05
N SER A 106 16.66 12.07 -8.91
CA SER A 106 17.77 12.43 -8.03
C SER A 106 19.13 12.16 -8.68
N LYS A 107 20.07 13.10 -8.51
CA LYS A 107 21.44 12.99 -9.05
C LYS A 107 22.24 11.86 -8.40
N ASN A 108 21.99 11.57 -7.13
CA ASN A 108 22.79 10.65 -6.33
C ASN A 108 22.13 9.28 -6.16
N ASN A 109 20.81 9.19 -6.28
CA ASN A 109 20.08 7.95 -6.09
C ASN A 109 19.16 7.66 -7.27
N LYS A 110 19.50 6.62 -8.04
CA LYS A 110 18.73 6.16 -9.21
C LYS A 110 17.32 5.66 -8.89
N GLN A 111 17.01 5.42 -7.62
CA GLN A 111 15.69 4.97 -7.16
C GLN A 111 14.87 6.08 -6.49
N ALA A 112 15.41 7.30 -6.39
CA ALA A 112 14.74 8.42 -5.74
C ALA A 112 14.53 9.59 -6.70
N SER A 113 13.59 10.45 -6.32
CA SER A 113 13.34 11.75 -6.96
C SER A 113 13.65 12.89 -5.99
N GLU A 114 13.97 14.05 -6.54
CA GLU A 114 14.27 15.27 -5.79
C GLU A 114 13.57 16.48 -6.42
N GLY A 115 13.21 17.46 -5.58
CA GLY A 115 12.52 18.67 -6.02
C GLY A 115 11.21 18.44 -6.78
N THR A 116 10.76 19.49 -7.45
CA THR A 116 9.63 19.51 -8.38
C THR A 116 10.15 19.74 -9.80
N LEU A 117 9.47 19.18 -10.79
CA LEU A 117 9.79 19.44 -12.19
C LEU A 117 9.37 20.86 -12.58
N ASP A 118 10.09 21.48 -13.50
CA ASP A 118 9.70 22.77 -14.06
C ASP A 118 8.28 22.68 -14.67
N SER A 119 7.44 23.69 -14.41
CA SER A 119 6.02 23.64 -14.78
C SER A 119 5.80 23.58 -16.29
N LEU A 120 6.66 24.22 -17.10
CA LEU A 120 6.54 24.17 -18.56
C LEU A 120 6.91 22.77 -19.07
N VAL A 121 8.00 22.21 -18.54
CA VAL A 121 8.43 20.84 -18.88
C VAL A 121 7.36 19.82 -18.46
N ALA A 122 6.82 19.95 -17.25
CA ALA A 122 5.77 19.07 -16.74
C ALA A 122 4.49 19.13 -17.59
N LYS A 123 4.07 20.32 -18.02
CA LYS A 123 2.92 20.50 -18.94
C LYS A 123 3.16 19.84 -20.29
N ASN A 124 4.36 20.00 -20.85
CA ASN A 124 4.70 19.39 -22.14
C ASN A 124 4.65 17.85 -22.06
N ILE A 125 5.25 17.27 -21.02
CA ILE A 125 5.22 15.81 -20.81
C ILE A 125 3.78 15.33 -20.57
N HIS A 126 2.99 16.06 -19.79
CA HIS A 126 1.59 15.71 -19.57
C HIS A 126 0.79 15.69 -20.88
N ALA A 127 0.98 16.70 -21.74
CA ALA A 127 0.34 16.74 -23.06
C ALA A 127 0.79 15.59 -23.96
N GLU A 128 2.07 15.20 -23.92
CA GLU A 128 2.57 14.03 -24.63
C GLU A 128 1.90 12.73 -24.15
N PHE A 129 1.71 12.56 -22.84
CA PHE A 129 0.96 11.43 -22.29
C PHE A 129 -0.49 11.41 -22.78
N ASP A 130 -1.18 12.56 -22.73
CA ASP A 130 -2.57 12.66 -23.19
C ASP A 130 -2.69 12.24 -24.66
N ILE A 131 -1.81 12.76 -25.53
CA ILE A 131 -1.78 12.40 -26.96
C ILE A 131 -1.50 10.90 -27.14
N HIS A 132 -0.50 10.37 -26.45
CA HIS A 132 -0.11 8.97 -26.58
C HIS A 132 -1.26 8.02 -26.19
N TYR A 133 -1.94 8.30 -25.07
CA TYR A 133 -3.05 7.47 -24.61
C TYR A 133 -4.31 7.61 -25.47
N GLN A 134 -4.58 8.79 -26.05
CA GLN A 134 -5.67 8.98 -27.00
C GLN A 134 -5.44 8.29 -28.36
N GLN A 135 -4.19 7.97 -28.72
CA GLN A 135 -3.87 7.29 -29.99
C GLN A 135 -3.85 5.76 -29.87
N MET A 136 -3.71 5.22 -28.66
CA MET A 136 -3.67 3.78 -28.42
C MET A 136 -5.05 3.11 -28.38
N PHE A 137 -6.14 3.88 -28.32
CA PHE A 137 -7.55 3.43 -28.27
C PHE A 137 -8.45 4.36 -29.07
#